data_AF-K1SY12-F1
#
_entry.id   AF-K1SY12-F1
#
_cell.length_a   1.000
_cell.length_b   1.000
_cell.length_c   1.000
_cell.angle_alpha   90.00
_cell.angle_beta   90.00
_cell.angle_gamma   90.00
#
_symmetry.space_group_name_H-M   'P 1'
#
loop_
_entity.id
_entity.type
_entity.pdbx_description
1 polymer ?
#
loop_
_entity_poly.entity_id
_entity_poly.type
_entity_poly.pdbx_seq_one_letter_code
_entity_poly.pdbx_strand_id
1 'polypeptide(L)'
;MPVHEYAHALVASKLGDNTPRLSGRLTLNPMAHIDWIGALMIILVGFGYAKPVPINPRNFKNPKKGMALTAVAGPIANILMAVVFLLFENIFSLFGPSVIVKAFILFFRFAATINVGLAVFNLIPIPPLDGSRILQLLIPDKYYFKFMRYERYIIIAVFVL
;
A
#
# COMPACT_ATOMS: atom_id res chain seq x y z
N MET A 1 -5.44 -2.40 2.66
CA MET A 1 -4.22 -2.22 3.49
C MET A 1 -3.54 -3.53 3.88
N PRO A 2 -4.17 -4.52 4.55
CA PRO A 2 -3.42 -5.71 4.98
C PRO A 2 -2.81 -6.53 3.82
N VAL A 3 -3.57 -6.69 2.74
CA VAL A 3 -3.10 -7.39 1.53
C VAL A 3 -1.98 -6.63 0.80
N HIS A 4 -2.04 -5.30 0.83
CA HIS A 4 -1.04 -4.40 0.25
C HIS A 4 0.30 -4.51 0.98
N GLU A 5 0.29 -4.35 2.30
CA GLU A 5 1.50 -4.49 3.13
C GLU A 5 2.05 -5.93 3.09
N TYR A 6 1.17 -6.93 3.10
CA TYR A 6 1.57 -8.32 2.92
C TYR A 6 2.27 -8.55 1.57
N ALA A 7 1.79 -7.93 0.49
CA ALA A 7 2.41 -8.04 -0.83
C ALA A 7 3.81 -7.43 -0.84
N HIS A 8 4.02 -6.26 -0.22
CA HIS A 8 5.36 -5.70 -0.03
C HIS A 8 6.27 -6.66 0.74
N ALA A 9 5.82 -7.16 1.89
CA ALA A 9 6.59 -8.08 2.72
C ALA A 9 6.94 -9.38 1.98
N LEU A 10 5.99 -9.93 1.21
CA LEU A 10 6.16 -11.15 0.43
C LEU A 10 7.17 -10.95 -0.70
N VAL A 11 7.04 -9.89 -1.49
CA VAL A 11 7.93 -9.62 -2.62
C VAL A 11 9.33 -9.27 -2.13
N ALA A 12 9.48 -8.45 -1.09
CA ALA A 12 10.78 -8.18 -0.47
C ALA A 12 11.47 -9.48 0.01
N SER A 13 10.73 -10.34 0.72
CA SER A 13 11.24 -11.64 1.17
C SER A 13 11.68 -12.53 0.00
N LYS A 14 10.91 -12.56 -1.08
CA LYS A 14 11.24 -13.35 -2.29
C LYS A 14 12.45 -12.80 -3.04
N LEU A 15 12.69 -11.49 -2.99
CA LEU A 15 13.82 -10.81 -3.64
C LEU A 15 15.11 -10.85 -2.80
N GLY A 16 15.06 -11.42 -1.58
CA GLY A 16 16.22 -11.65 -0.73
C GLY A 16 16.25 -10.85 0.58
N ASP A 17 15.30 -9.93 0.78
CA ASP A 17 15.19 -9.17 2.02
C ASP A 17 14.30 -9.88 3.04
N ASN A 18 14.91 -10.57 4.00
CA ASN A 18 14.19 -11.25 5.07
C ASN A 18 13.73 -10.31 6.21
N THR A 19 14.04 -9.00 6.18
CA THR A 19 13.67 -8.05 7.24
C THR A 19 12.15 -8.00 7.51
N PRO A 20 11.24 -7.96 6.52
CA PRO A 20 9.80 -8.05 6.75
C PRO A 20 9.37 -9.34 7.45
N ARG A 21 10.01 -10.47 7.11
CA ARG A 21 9.69 -11.77 7.71
C ARG A 21 10.14 -11.83 9.18
N LEU A 22 11.38 -11.41 9.45
CA LEU A 22 11.95 -11.39 10.80
C LEU A 22 11.24 -10.40 11.73
N SER A 23 10.65 -9.34 11.18
CA SER A 23 9.84 -8.37 11.94
C SER A 23 8.37 -8.77 12.12
N GLY A 24 8.00 -10.00 11.70
CA GLY A 24 6.63 -10.51 11.84
C GLY A 24 5.61 -9.84 10.92
N ARG A 25 6.05 -9.16 9.85
CA ARG A 25 5.19 -8.43 8.90
C ARG A 25 4.67 -9.25 7.74
N LEU A 26 5.08 -10.51 7.64
CA LEU A 26 4.52 -11.46 6.67
C LEU A 26 3.20 -12.05 7.19
N THR A 27 2.19 -11.21 7.42
CA THR A 27 0.88 -11.61 7.95
C THR A 27 -0.24 -10.78 7.34
N LEU A 28 -1.44 -11.36 7.22
CA LEU A 28 -2.64 -10.63 6.83
C LEU A 28 -3.36 -10.00 8.02
N ASN A 29 -2.84 -10.19 9.24
CA ASN A 29 -3.41 -9.60 10.45
C ASN A 29 -3.27 -8.06 10.41
N PRO A 30 -4.38 -7.28 10.40
CA PRO A 30 -4.33 -5.82 10.42
C PRO A 30 -3.61 -5.28 11.66
N MET A 31 -3.73 -5.96 12.81
CA MET A 31 -3.11 -5.53 14.07
C MET A 31 -1.58 -5.50 14.00
N ALA A 32 -0.98 -6.31 13.11
CA ALA A 32 0.46 -6.29 12.93
C ALA A 32 0.95 -5.02 12.21
N HIS A 33 0.06 -4.27 11.55
CA HIS A 33 0.38 -3.12 10.69
C HIS A 33 -0.06 -1.78 11.29
N ILE A 34 -0.82 -1.81 12.38
CA ILE A 34 -1.27 -0.61 13.09
C ILE A 34 -0.13 -0.08 13.98
N ASP A 35 0.04 1.24 13.97
CA ASP A 35 0.79 1.94 15.01
C ASP A 35 -0.20 2.45 16.06
N TRP A 36 -0.04 2.08 17.33
CA TRP A 36 -0.98 2.49 18.40
C TRP A 36 -0.96 3.99 18.65
N ILE A 37 0.19 4.65 18.48
CA ILE A 37 0.29 6.10 18.60
C ILE A 37 -0.40 6.74 17.39
N GLY A 38 -0.13 6.21 16.19
CA GLY A 38 -0.79 6.63 14.96
C GLY A 38 -2.32 6.51 15.03
N ALA A 39 -2.82 5.38 15.53
CA ALA A 39 -4.25 5.14 15.73
C ALA A 39 -4.86 6.09 16.76
N LEU A 40 -4.15 6.36 17.86
CA LEU A 40 -4.60 7.31 18.88
C LEU A 40 -4.69 8.74 18.31
N MET A 41 -3.74 9.16 17.47
CA MET A 41 -3.78 10.48 16.83
C MET A 41 -4.99 10.65 15.91
N ILE A 42 -5.46 9.57 15.27
CA ILE A 42 -6.71 9.62 14.46
C ILE A 42 -7.89 10.02 15.34
N ILE A 43 -7.95 9.51 16.57
CA ILE A 43 -9.06 9.81 17.51
C ILE A 43 -8.95 11.23 18.06
N LEU A 44 -7.74 11.65 18.45
CA LEU A 44 -7.52 12.93 19.14
C LEU A 44 -7.48 14.13 18.19
N VAL A 45 -6.94 13.95 16.99
CA VAL A 45 -6.60 15.04 16.06
C VAL A 45 -7.27 14.85 14.70
N GLY A 46 -7.87 13.69 14.43
CA GLY A 46 -8.47 13.35 13.12
C GLY A 46 -7.48 12.79 12.11
N PHE A 47 -6.19 12.65 12.46
CA PHE A 47 -5.12 12.25 11.55
C PHE A 47 -4.16 11.25 12.20
N GLY A 48 -3.62 10.31 11.42
CA GLY A 48 -2.58 9.40 11.90
C GLY A 48 -1.92 8.62 10.78
N TYR A 49 -0.91 7.83 11.14
CA TYR A 49 -0.11 7.05 10.20
C TYR A 49 -0.11 5.56 10.57
N ALA A 50 0.04 4.71 9.57
CA ALA A 50 0.27 3.28 9.77
C ALA A 50 1.77 3.00 9.94
N LYS A 51 2.11 1.85 10.53
CA LYS A 51 3.50 1.41 10.67
C LYS A 51 3.92 0.68 9.38
N PRO A 52 4.78 1.27 8.52
CA PRO A 52 5.11 0.69 7.22
C PRO A 52 5.92 -0.60 7.36
N VAL A 53 5.87 -1.46 6.34
CA VAL A 53 6.71 -2.66 6.28
C VAL A 53 8.20 -2.28 6.18
N PRO A 54 9.06 -2.78 7.09
CA PRO A 54 10.47 -2.47 7.08
C PRO A 54 11.17 -3.22 5.95
N ILE A 55 11.79 -2.50 5.02
CA ILE A 55 12.53 -3.04 3.89
C ILE A 55 13.96 -2.55 3.96
N ASN A 56 14.94 -3.45 3.80
CA ASN A 56 16.35 -3.12 3.76
C ASN A 56 16.90 -3.28 2.33
N PRO A 57 17.16 -2.17 1.60
CA PRO A 57 17.66 -2.22 0.24
C PRO A 57 18.97 -2.98 0.06
N ARG A 58 19.80 -3.05 1.12
CA ARG A 58 21.12 -3.70 1.09
C ARG A 58 21.03 -5.23 1.00
N ASN A 59 19.89 -5.81 1.35
CA ASN A 59 19.68 -7.26 1.30
C ASN A 59 19.31 -7.75 -0.11
N PHE A 60 18.94 -6.84 -1.02
CA PHE A 60 18.64 -7.21 -2.41
C PHE A 60 19.91 -7.39 -3.24
N LYS A 61 19.91 -8.38 -4.15
CA LYS A 61 20.98 -8.54 -5.16
C LYS A 61 21.19 -7.30 -6.03
N ASN A 62 20.09 -6.61 -6.34
CA ASN A 62 20.11 -5.31 -7.02
C ASN A 62 19.18 -4.35 -6.24
N PRO A 63 19.73 -3.44 -5.41
CA PRO A 63 18.94 -2.59 -4.53
C PRO A 63 17.85 -1.78 -5.24
N LYS A 64 18.15 -1.21 -6.41
CA LYS A 64 17.17 -0.39 -7.16
C LYS A 64 16.02 -1.22 -7.69
N LYS A 65 16.33 -2.34 -8.35
CA LYS A 65 15.30 -3.25 -8.89
C LYS A 65 14.49 -3.87 -7.75
N GLY A 66 15.14 -4.26 -6.66
CA GLY A 66 14.49 -4.82 -5.48
C GLY A 66 13.47 -3.85 -4.89
N MET A 67 13.90 -2.62 -4.62
CA MET A 67 13.04 -1.56 -4.08
C MET A 67 11.84 -1.26 -4.97
N ALA A 68 12.05 -1.10 -6.27
CA ALA A 68 10.96 -0.77 -7.19
C ALA A 68 9.99 -1.93 -7.41
N LEU A 69 10.47 -3.17 -7.55
CA LEU A 69 9.59 -4.35 -7.65
C LEU A 69 8.76 -4.53 -6.39
N THR A 70 9.37 -4.35 -5.21
CA THR A 70 8.64 -4.37 -3.95
C THR A 70 7.63 -3.22 -3.90
N ALA A 71 7.97 -2.01 -4.32
CA ALA A 71 7.04 -0.87 -4.33
C ALA A 71 5.83 -1.10 -5.25
N VAL A 72 6.01 -1.71 -6.43
CA VAL A 72 4.90 -2.04 -7.33
C VAL A 72 3.98 -3.14 -6.77
N ALA A 73 4.50 -4.01 -5.89
CA ALA A 73 3.73 -5.12 -5.32
C ALA A 73 2.47 -4.67 -4.58
N GLY A 74 2.55 -3.54 -3.86
CA GLY A 74 1.42 -2.97 -3.13
C GLY A 74 0.27 -2.53 -4.05
N PRO A 75 0.51 -1.62 -5.02
CA PRO A 75 -0.49 -1.22 -6.01
C PRO A 75 -1.07 -2.41 -6.79
N ILE A 76 -0.25 -3.39 -7.21
CA ILE A 76 -0.74 -4.60 -7.88
C ILE A 76 -1.70 -5.36 -6.96
N ALA A 77 -1.35 -5.55 -5.69
CA ALA A 77 -2.22 -6.25 -4.74
C ALA A 77 -3.57 -5.54 -4.55
N ASN A 78 -3.58 -4.21 -4.50
CA ASN A 78 -4.81 -3.43 -4.46
C ASN A 78 -5.65 -3.63 -5.73
N ILE A 79 -5.04 -3.57 -6.92
CA ILE A 79 -5.77 -3.82 -8.18
C ILE A 79 -6.35 -5.24 -8.23
N LEU A 80 -5.57 -6.26 -7.82
CA LEU A 80 -6.07 -7.63 -7.74
C LEU A 80 -7.25 -7.76 -6.77
N MET A 81 -7.18 -7.12 -5.60
CA MET A 81 -8.29 -7.08 -4.65
C MET A 81 -9.52 -6.37 -5.22
N ALA A 82 -9.34 -5.28 -5.97
CA ALA A 82 -10.44 -4.61 -6.63
C ALA A 82 -11.14 -5.52 -7.65
N VAL A 83 -10.37 -6.25 -8.46
CA VAL A 83 -10.93 -7.24 -9.39
C VAL A 83 -11.71 -8.32 -8.64
N VAL A 84 -11.16 -8.85 -7.55
CA VAL A 84 -11.87 -9.83 -6.71
C VAL A 84 -13.19 -9.28 -6.18
N PHE A 85 -13.21 -8.04 -5.68
CA PHE A 85 -14.44 -7.42 -5.20
C PHE A 85 -15.46 -7.19 -6.32
N LEU A 86 -15.03 -6.77 -7.52
CA LEU A 86 -15.93 -6.63 -8.67
C LEU A 86 -16.49 -7.99 -9.13
N LEU A 87 -15.73 -9.08 -9.01
CA LEU A 87 -16.26 -10.42 -9.27
C LEU A 87 -17.35 -10.79 -8.26
N PHE A 88 -17.14 -10.52 -6.97
CA PHE A 88 -18.18 -10.72 -5.97
C PHE A 88 -19.42 -9.85 -6.20
N GLU A 89 -19.24 -8.58 -6.58
CA GLU A 89 -20.35 -7.71 -6.97
C GLU A 89 -21.21 -8.34 -8.07
N ASN A 90 -20.58 -8.86 -9.12
CA ASN A 90 -21.26 -9.54 -10.24
C ASN A 90 -21.91 -10.87 -9.82
N ILE A 91 -21.30 -11.63 -8.91
CA ILE A 91 -21.91 -12.85 -8.39
C ILE A 91 -23.18 -12.51 -7.60
N PHE A 92 -23.13 -11.49 -6.74
CA PHE A 92 -24.27 -11.08 -5.93
C PHE A 92 -25.44 -10.53 -6.76
N SER A 93 -25.17 -9.87 -7.90
CA SER A 93 -26.23 -9.37 -8.78
C SER A 93 -27.09 -10.48 -9.41
N LEU A 94 -26.60 -11.73 -9.45
CA LEU A 94 -27.34 -12.90 -9.95
C LEU A 94 -28.44 -13.38 -8.98
N PHE A 95 -28.39 -13.01 -7.70
CA PHE A 95 -29.33 -13.49 -6.67
C PHE A 95 -30.65 -12.69 -6.64
N GLY A 96 -30.85 -11.76 -7.57
CA GLY A 96 -32.08 -10.98 -7.71
C GLY A 96 -32.20 -9.77 -6.77
N PRO A 97 -33.28 -8.99 -6.89
CA PRO A 97 -33.40 -7.69 -6.23
C PRO A 97 -33.92 -7.83 -4.79
N SER A 98 -33.04 -8.12 -3.82
CA SER A 98 -33.33 -8.00 -2.39
C SER A 98 -32.54 -6.87 -1.74
N VAL A 99 -33.03 -6.34 -0.61
CA VAL A 99 -32.32 -5.29 0.16
C VAL A 99 -30.93 -5.78 0.60
N ILE A 100 -30.85 -7.02 1.06
CA ILE A 100 -29.60 -7.66 1.51
C ILE A 100 -28.62 -7.77 0.33
N VAL A 101 -29.07 -8.25 -0.83
CA VAL A 101 -28.24 -8.37 -2.03
C VAL A 101 -27.72 -7.00 -2.47
N LYS A 102 -28.57 -5.97 -2.49
CA LYS A 102 -28.17 -4.60 -2.80
C LYS A 102 -27.11 -4.06 -1.85
N ALA A 103 -27.21 -4.37 -0.55
CA ALA A 103 -26.22 -3.96 0.44
C ALA A 103 -24.85 -4.60 0.16
N PHE A 104 -24.80 -5.90 -0.18
CA PHE A 104 -23.56 -6.57 -0.57
C PHE A 104 -22.96 -6.02 -1.86
N ILE A 105 -23.78 -5.77 -2.90
CA ILE A 105 -23.34 -5.14 -4.15
C ILE A 105 -22.69 -3.78 -3.86
N LEU A 106 -23.34 -2.94 -3.07
CA LEU A 106 -22.81 -1.63 -2.70
C LEU A 106 -21.50 -1.74 -1.91
N PHE A 107 -21.44 -2.68 -0.96
CA PHE A 107 -20.22 -2.94 -0.19
C PHE A 107 -19.04 -3.35 -1.08
N PHE A 108 -19.23 -4.32 -1.97
CA PHE A 108 -18.16 -4.78 -2.86
C PHE A 108 -17.74 -3.72 -3.86
N ARG A 109 -18.69 -2.97 -4.42
CA ARG A 109 -18.39 -1.85 -5.30
C ARG A 109 -17.55 -0.80 -4.58
N PHE A 110 -17.97 -0.40 -3.37
CA PHE A 110 -17.23 0.57 -2.55
C PHE A 110 -15.83 0.07 -2.20
N ALA A 111 -15.70 -1.20 -1.79
CA ALA A 111 -14.40 -1.81 -1.51
C ALA A 111 -13.50 -1.84 -2.75
N ALA A 112 -14.03 -2.15 -3.93
CA ALA A 112 -13.30 -2.10 -5.19
C ALA A 112 -12.83 -0.66 -5.49
N THR A 113 -13.71 0.34 -5.39
CA THR A 113 -13.36 1.75 -5.59
C THR A 113 -12.25 2.20 -4.67
N ILE A 114 -12.31 1.86 -3.37
CA ILE A 114 -11.23 2.17 -2.42
C ILE A 114 -9.91 1.52 -2.86
N ASN A 115 -9.92 0.25 -3.25
CA ASN A 115 -8.69 -0.43 -3.64
C ASN A 115 -8.08 0.16 -4.92
N VAL A 116 -8.89 0.48 -5.94
CA VAL A 116 -8.42 1.18 -7.14
C VAL A 116 -7.86 2.56 -6.76
N GLY A 117 -8.58 3.33 -5.94
CA GLY A 117 -8.14 4.63 -5.46
C GLY A 117 -6.78 4.55 -4.74
N LEU A 118 -6.62 3.59 -3.83
CA LEU A 118 -5.36 3.35 -3.13
C LEU A 118 -4.23 2.90 -4.07
N ALA A 119 -4.53 2.12 -5.11
CA ALA A 119 -3.53 1.74 -6.11
C ALA A 119 -3.06 2.95 -6.92
N VAL A 120 -3.99 3.76 -7.43
CA VAL A 120 -3.68 4.97 -8.20
C VAL A 120 -2.90 5.96 -7.34
N PHE A 121 -3.36 6.21 -6.11
CA PHE A 121 -2.70 7.11 -5.18
C PHE A 121 -1.27 6.66 -4.89
N ASN A 122 -1.05 5.36 -4.57
CA ASN A 122 0.29 4.86 -4.30
C ASN A 122 1.20 4.83 -5.53
N LEU A 123 0.68 4.91 -6.76
CA LEU A 123 1.51 5.02 -7.98
C LEU A 123 1.96 6.45 -8.28
N ILE A 124 1.42 7.45 -7.59
CA ILE A 124 1.86 8.84 -7.76
C ILE A 124 3.34 8.95 -7.33
N PRO A 125 4.23 9.52 -8.16
CA PRO A 125 5.67 9.55 -7.91
C PRO A 125 6.07 10.63 -6.89
N ILE A 126 5.42 10.64 -5.72
CA ILE A 126 5.57 11.63 -4.65
C ILE A 126 5.89 10.88 -3.34
N PRO A 127 7.03 11.14 -2.67
CA PRO A 127 7.34 10.56 -1.36
C PRO A 127 6.27 10.97 -0.33
N PRO A 128 5.79 10.07 0.54
CA PRO A 128 6.33 8.75 0.87
C PRO A 128 5.74 7.58 0.05
N LEU A 129 4.95 7.87 -0.99
CA LEU A 129 4.18 6.88 -1.75
C LEU A 129 5.08 5.93 -2.55
N ASP A 130 4.57 4.73 -2.85
CA ASP A 130 5.32 3.69 -3.56
C ASP A 130 5.86 4.15 -4.91
N GLY A 131 5.11 5.00 -5.63
CA GLY A 131 5.47 5.56 -6.92
C GLY A 131 6.80 6.31 -6.90
N SER A 132 7.16 6.93 -5.77
CA SER A 132 8.46 7.58 -5.62
C SER A 132 9.62 6.57 -5.68
N ARG A 133 9.44 5.36 -5.13
CA ARG A 133 10.42 4.28 -5.16
C ARG A 133 10.51 3.63 -6.54
N ILE A 134 9.42 3.63 -7.30
CA ILE A 134 9.42 3.23 -8.72
C ILE A 134 10.23 4.23 -9.54
N LEU A 135 10.05 5.54 -9.29
CA LEU A 135 10.79 6.61 -9.96
C LEU A 135 12.31 6.44 -9.79
N GLN A 136 12.78 5.84 -8.69
CA GLN A 136 14.20 5.52 -8.47
C GLN A 136 14.84 4.71 -9.61
N LEU A 137 14.06 3.90 -10.34
CA LEU A 137 14.57 3.18 -11.52
C LEU A 137 14.78 4.08 -12.74
N LEU A 138 14.03 5.17 -12.83
CA LEU A 138 14.00 6.05 -14.01
C LEU A 138 15.03 7.19 -13.90
N ILE A 139 15.38 7.61 -12.68
CA ILE A 139 16.28 8.74 -12.46
C ILE A 139 17.62 8.35 -11.82
N PRO A 140 18.72 9.09 -12.08
CA PRO A 140 20.00 8.86 -11.41
C PRO A 140 19.92 9.09 -9.90
N ASP A 141 20.72 8.34 -9.14
CA ASP A 141 20.69 8.33 -7.66
C ASP A 141 20.87 9.71 -7.04
N LYS A 142 21.73 10.55 -7.63
CA LYS A 142 21.97 11.92 -7.16
C LYS A 142 20.68 12.75 -7.10
N TYR A 143 19.82 12.63 -8.11
CA TYR A 143 18.55 13.35 -8.16
C TYR A 143 17.51 12.69 -7.26
N TYR A 144 17.49 11.35 -7.20
CA TYR A 144 16.60 10.62 -6.29
C TYR A 144 16.85 10.97 -4.82
N PHE A 145 18.11 10.97 -4.37
CA PHE A 145 18.42 11.32 -2.98
C PHE A 145 18.09 12.78 -2.66
N LYS A 146 18.27 13.69 -3.63
CA LYS A 146 17.84 15.09 -3.46
C LYS A 146 16.32 15.20 -3.34
N PHE A 147 15.58 14.43 -4.14
CA PHE A 147 14.13 14.36 -4.10
C PHE A 147 13.59 13.79 -2.79
N MET A 148 14.14 12.65 -2.33
CA MET A 148 13.78 12.03 -1.04
C MET A 148 14.10 12.92 0.17
N ARG A 149 15.07 13.84 0.07
CA ARG A 149 15.34 14.81 1.13
C ARG A 149 14.14 15.72 1.43
N TYR A 150 13.29 15.95 0.43
CA TYR A 150 12.08 16.75 0.59
C TYR A 150 10.87 15.97 1.09
N GLU A 151 10.99 14.65 1.30
CA GLU A 151 9.90 13.78 1.77
C GLU A 151 9.19 14.35 2.99
N ARG A 152 9.93 14.84 4.00
CA ARG A 152 9.33 15.43 5.21
C ARG A 152 8.48 16.67 4.92
N TYR A 153 8.92 17.53 3.99
CA TYR A 153 8.16 18.73 3.59
C TYR A 153 6.94 18.38 2.76
N ILE A 154 7.06 17.38 1.87
CA ILE A 154 5.96 16.87 1.05
C ILE A 154 4.88 16.25 1.95
N ILE A 155 5.30 15.44 2.92
CA ILE A 155 4.40 14.87 3.94
C ILE A 155 3.64 16.01 4.64
N ILE A 156 4.33 17.03 5.14
CA ILE A 156 3.68 18.17 5.81
C ILE A 156 2.71 18.89 4.86
N ALA A 157 3.09 19.13 3.61
CA ALA A 157 2.22 19.79 2.64
C ALA A 157 0.95 18.98 2.34
N VAL A 158 1.07 17.66 2.19
CA VAL A 158 -0.09 16.75 2.02
C VAL A 158 -0.95 16.71 3.29
N PHE A 159 -0.35 16.85 4.48
CA PHE A 159 -1.09 16.88 5.75
C PHE A 159 -1.83 18.20 6.02
N VAL A 160 -1.39 19.31 5.44
CA VAL A 160 -2.00 20.65 5.62
C VAL A 160 -3.13 20.93 4.63
N LEU A 161 -3.14 20.22 3.49
CA LEU A 161 -4.11 20.38 2.40
C LEU A 161 -5.35 19.50 2.62
#